data_AF-A0A0F9W0V6-F1
#
_entry.id   AF-A0A0F9W0V6-F1
#
_cell.length_a   1.000
_cell.length_b   1.000
_cell.length_c   1.000
_cell.angle_alpha   90.00
_cell.angle_beta   90.00
_cell.angle_gamma   90.00
#
_symmetry.space_group_name_H-M   'P 1'
#
loop_
_entity.id
_entity.type
_entity.pdbx_description
1 polymer ?
#
loop_
_entity_poly.entity_id
_entity_poly.type
_entity_poly.pdbx_seq_one_letter_code
_entity_poly.pdbx_strand_id
1 'polypeptide(L)'
;MTIEQAIEKAIEGGWKPKVHRHYSLSQEKDYRDMWEAYTLLDTSFWQSLGKAMGWGKTGLGQYKKFNSDYQWQHHWHSLIDFLSDGGSIEDYFKSL
;
A
#
# COMPACT_ATOMS: atom_id res chain seq x y z
N MET A 1 5.33 -10.06 -0.94
CA MET A 1 5.60 -9.29 -2.18
C MET A 1 6.73 -8.26 -1.98
N THR A 2 7.30 -7.67 -3.05
CA THR A 2 8.16 -6.46 -2.96
C THR A 2 7.32 -5.18 -2.97
N ILE A 3 7.92 -4.02 -2.65
CA ILE A 3 7.22 -2.73 -2.69
C ILE A 3 6.80 -2.36 -4.12
N GLU A 4 7.64 -2.66 -5.12
CA GLU A 4 7.31 -2.43 -6.53
C GLU A 4 6.09 -3.26 -6.95
N GLN A 5 6.03 -4.52 -6.54
CA GLN A 5 4.87 -5.39 -6.79
C GLN A 5 3.62 -4.88 -6.07
N ALA A 6 3.75 -4.34 -4.86
CA ALA A 6 2.64 -3.73 -4.14
C ALA A 6 2.10 -2.50 -4.89
N ILE A 7 2.99 -1.69 -5.46
CA ILE A 7 2.64 -0.53 -6.29
C ILE A 7 1.91 -0.97 -7.56
N GLU A 8 2.43 -1.96 -8.28
CA GLU A 8 1.78 -2.52 -9.47
C GLU A 8 0.36 -3.02 -9.15
N LYS A 9 0.18 -3.76 -8.06
CA LYS A 9 -1.12 -4.23 -7.58
C LYS A 9 -2.05 -3.10 -7.17
N ALA A 10 -1.53 -2.07 -6.51
CA ALA A 10 -2.33 -0.89 -6.18
C ALA A 10 -2.84 -0.21 -7.46
N ILE A 11 -2.01 -0.09 -8.50
CA ILE A 11 -2.44 0.45 -9.81
C ILE A 11 -3.54 -0.43 -10.44
N GLU A 12 -3.41 -1.76 -10.41
CA GLU A 12 -4.46 -2.69 -10.85
C GLU A 12 -5.78 -2.49 -10.08
N GLY A 13 -5.68 -2.21 -8.77
CA GLY A 13 -6.79 -1.86 -7.90
C GLY A 13 -7.34 -0.43 -8.07
N GLY A 14 -6.84 0.31 -9.06
CA GLY A 14 -7.32 1.64 -9.43
C GLY A 14 -6.61 2.80 -8.75
N TRP A 15 -5.46 2.56 -8.09
CA TRP A 15 -4.65 3.65 -7.55
C TRP A 15 -4.10 4.49 -8.69
N LYS A 16 -4.19 5.81 -8.53
CA LYS A 16 -3.63 6.77 -9.48
C LYS A 16 -2.55 7.56 -8.75
N PRO A 17 -1.28 7.19 -8.89
CA PRO A 17 -0.19 7.92 -8.25
C PRO A 17 -0.27 9.39 -8.65
N LYS A 18 -0.31 10.29 -7.66
CA LYS A 18 -0.43 11.74 -7.87
C LYS A 18 0.77 12.32 -8.64
N VAL A 19 1.85 11.56 -8.74
CA VAL A 19 3.06 11.93 -9.47
C VAL A 19 3.44 10.76 -10.36
N HIS A 20 3.31 10.93 -11.68
CA HIS A 20 3.94 10.02 -12.63
C HIS A 20 4.83 10.81 -13.58
N ARG A 21 6.10 10.40 -13.58
CA ARG A 21 7.07 10.55 -14.67
C ARG A 21 7.64 11.97 -14.88
N HIS A 22 8.59 12.35 -14.03
CA HIS A 22 9.78 13.04 -14.54
C HIS A 22 11.04 12.35 -14.02
N TYR A 23 11.57 11.48 -14.86
CA TYR A 23 12.96 11.07 -14.83
C TYR A 23 13.84 12.30 -15.06
N SER A 24 14.78 12.50 -14.15
CA SER A 24 16.16 12.84 -14.48
C SER A 24 16.99 12.18 -13.38
N LEU A 25 17.41 10.92 -13.54
CA LEU A 25 18.77 10.58 -13.97
C LEU A 25 19.87 11.54 -13.48
N SER A 26 19.81 11.96 -12.21
CA SER A 26 21.02 12.30 -11.46
C SER A 26 20.71 12.34 -9.96
N GLN A 27 21.10 11.26 -9.28
CA GLN A 27 21.47 11.22 -7.85
C GLN A 27 20.35 11.20 -6.79
N GLU A 28 20.73 10.58 -5.67
CA GLU A 28 20.19 10.67 -4.31
C GLU A 28 19.03 9.74 -3.94
N LYS A 29 19.41 8.63 -3.28
CA LYS A 29 18.59 7.71 -2.47
C LYS A 29 17.46 8.40 -1.70
N ASP A 30 17.70 9.63 -1.23
CA ASP A 30 16.77 10.47 -0.48
C ASP A 30 15.43 10.71 -1.20
N TYR A 31 15.43 10.82 -2.54
CA TYR A 31 14.20 11.01 -3.30
C TYR A 31 13.36 9.73 -3.39
N ARG A 32 14.02 8.56 -3.40
CA ARG A 32 13.35 7.26 -3.39
C ARG A 32 12.67 7.04 -2.04
N ASP A 33 13.42 7.23 -0.95
CA ASP A 33 12.91 7.04 0.41
C ASP A 33 11.74 8.00 0.71
N MET A 34 11.84 9.25 0.24
CA MET A 34 10.76 10.23 0.34
C MET A 34 9.51 9.81 -0.44
N TRP A 35 9.68 9.29 -1.66
CA TRP A 35 8.57 8.85 -2.50
C TRP A 35 7.87 7.60 -1.95
N GLU A 36 8.64 6.66 -1.42
CA GLU A 36 8.10 5.48 -0.74
C GLU A 36 7.29 5.89 0.50
N ALA A 37 7.81 6.80 1.32
CA ALA A 37 7.06 7.35 2.46
C ALA A 37 5.74 8.02 2.02
N TYR A 38 5.76 8.86 0.98
CA TYR A 38 4.53 9.48 0.46
C TYR A 38 3.53 8.46 -0.07
N THR A 39 4.00 7.40 -0.71
CA THR A 39 3.15 6.32 -1.23
C THR A 39 2.52 5.53 -0.10
N LEU A 40 3.29 5.18 0.93
CA LEU A 40 2.83 4.39 2.08
C LEU A 40 1.91 5.19 3.02
N LEU A 41 1.97 6.51 2.99
CA LEU A 41 1.02 7.39 3.70
C LEU A 41 -0.24 7.70 2.88
N ASP A 42 -0.29 7.33 1.60
CA ASP A 42 -1.47 7.55 0.77
C ASP A 42 -2.55 6.51 1.07
N THR A 43 -3.64 6.94 1.71
CA THR A 43 -4.78 6.05 1.99
C THR A 43 -5.36 5.42 0.73
N SER A 44 -5.29 6.11 -0.42
CA SER A 44 -5.81 5.58 -1.69
C SER A 44 -4.94 4.46 -2.25
N PHE A 45 -3.64 4.45 -1.94
CA PHE A 45 -2.75 3.33 -2.25
C PHE A 45 -3.22 2.06 -1.54
N TRP A 46 -3.43 2.13 -0.22
CA TRP A 46 -3.87 0.99 0.58
C TRP A 46 -5.26 0.47 0.19
N GLN A 47 -6.20 1.39 -0.07
CA GLN A 47 -7.54 1.02 -0.53
C GLN A 47 -7.49 0.25 -1.84
N SER A 48 -6.69 0.72 -2.80
CA SER A 48 -6.57 0.07 -4.09
C SER A 48 -5.76 -1.22 -4.03
N LEU A 49 -4.67 -1.26 -3.26
CA LEU A 49 -3.94 -2.49 -2.98
C LEU A 49 -4.88 -3.54 -2.36
N GLY A 50 -5.69 -3.16 -1.38
CA GLY A 50 -6.67 -4.04 -0.76
C GLY A 50 -7.74 -4.55 -1.73
N LYS A 51 -8.22 -3.71 -2.64
CA LYS A 51 -9.14 -4.15 -3.71
C LYS A 51 -8.50 -5.21 -4.60
N ALA A 52 -7.25 -5.02 -5.00
CA ALA A 52 -6.51 -5.96 -5.85
C ALA A 52 -6.19 -7.27 -5.10
N MET A 53 -5.84 -7.18 -3.82
CA MET A 53 -5.55 -8.32 -2.95
C MET A 53 -6.81 -9.02 -2.41
N GLY A 54 -8.00 -8.48 -2.68
CA GLY A 54 -9.27 -9.07 -2.24
C GLY A 54 -9.57 -8.89 -0.75
N TRP A 55 -8.92 -7.94 -0.08
CA TRP A 55 -9.21 -7.59 1.31
C TRP A 55 -10.69 -7.19 1.45
N GLY A 56 -11.37 -7.79 2.43
CA GLY A 56 -12.80 -7.55 2.70
C GLY A 56 -13.79 -8.34 1.83
N LYS A 57 -13.34 -9.20 0.91
CA LYS A 57 -14.22 -10.12 0.15
C LYS A 57 -14.37 -11.48 0.85
N THR A 58 -14.63 -11.49 2.16
CA THR A 58 -15.04 -12.73 2.83
C THR A 58 -16.54 -12.90 2.64
N GLY A 59 -16.91 -13.91 1.86
CA GLY A 59 -18.27 -14.20 1.44
C GLY A 59 -19.25 -14.26 2.61
N LEU A 60 -20.29 -13.45 2.52
CA LEU A 60 -21.68 -13.72 2.89
C LEU A 60 -22.47 -12.47 2.45
N GLY A 61 -23.50 -12.69 1.66
CA GLY A 61 -24.13 -11.70 0.81
C GLY A 61 -24.50 -10.37 1.48
N GLN A 62 -24.35 -9.30 0.70
CA GLN A 62 -25.20 -8.11 0.66
C GLN A 62 -25.49 -7.32 1.96
N TYR A 63 -24.90 -7.65 3.11
CA TYR A 63 -25.22 -7.01 4.40
C TYR A 63 -24.02 -6.56 5.26
N LYS A 64 -22.83 -6.32 4.69
CA LYS A 64 -21.73 -5.65 5.41
C LYS A 64 -21.06 -4.58 4.57
N LYS A 65 -21.85 -3.60 4.13
CA LYS A 65 -21.39 -2.37 3.47
C LYS A 65 -20.50 -1.47 4.36
N PHE A 66 -20.14 -1.92 5.56
CA PHE A 66 -19.44 -1.13 6.57
C PHE A 66 -18.19 -1.81 7.17
N ASN A 67 -17.90 -3.09 6.89
CA ASN A 67 -16.74 -3.77 7.53
C ASN A 67 -15.64 -4.25 6.57
N SER A 68 -15.91 -4.36 5.26
CA SER A 68 -14.87 -4.58 4.24
C SER A 68 -13.92 -3.38 4.11
N ASP A 69 -14.39 -2.21 4.53
CA ASP A 69 -13.75 -0.92 4.29
C ASP A 69 -12.64 -0.59 5.31
N TYR A 70 -12.35 -1.50 6.25
CA TYR A 70 -11.33 -1.30 7.29
C TYR A 70 -10.13 -2.24 7.19
N GLN A 71 -10.15 -3.26 6.34
CA GLN A 71 -8.99 -4.17 6.25
C GLN A 71 -7.76 -3.48 5.69
N TRP A 72 -7.92 -2.58 4.73
CA TRP A 72 -6.79 -1.77 4.26
C TRP A 72 -6.25 -0.85 5.36
N GLN A 73 -7.11 -0.36 6.29
CA GLN A 73 -6.66 0.42 7.45
C GLN A 73 -5.89 -0.45 8.44
N HIS A 74 -6.35 -1.68 8.66
CA HIS A 74 -5.62 -2.64 9.48
C HIS A 74 -4.22 -2.88 8.91
N HIS A 75 -4.08 -3.17 7.61
CA HIS A 75 -2.77 -3.34 7.00
C HIS A 75 -1.92 -2.07 7.07
N TRP A 76 -2.50 -0.90 6.84
CA TRP A 76 -1.79 0.37 6.97
C TRP A 76 -1.27 0.61 8.39
N HIS A 77 -2.10 0.42 9.42
CA HIS A 77 -1.66 0.57 10.82
C HIS A 77 -0.65 -0.51 11.21
N SER A 78 -0.85 -1.76 10.78
CA SER A 78 0.09 -2.85 11.04
C SER A 78 1.47 -2.58 10.41
N LEU A 79 1.55 -1.89 9.26
CA LEU A 79 2.83 -1.43 8.74
C LEU A 79 3.48 -0.42 9.70
N ILE A 80 2.74 0.58 10.17
CA ILE A 80 3.25 1.61 11.08
C ILE A 80 3.76 0.98 12.39
N ASP A 81 3.00 0.05 12.96
CA ASP A 81 3.41 -0.71 14.15
C ASP A 81 4.68 -1.52 13.87
N PHE A 82 4.72 -2.25 12.75
CA PHE A 82 5.89 -3.04 12.34
C PHE A 82 7.16 -2.21 12.17
N LEU A 83 7.04 -1.01 11.60
CA LEU A 83 8.14 -0.06 11.47
C LEU A 83 8.57 0.50 12.84
N SER A 84 7.61 0.77 13.73
CA SER A 84 7.87 1.27 15.09
C SER A 84 8.61 0.23 15.94
N ASP A 85 8.38 -1.05 15.69
CA ASP A 85 9.10 -2.17 16.30
C ASP A 85 10.49 -2.43 15.69
N GLY A 86 10.92 -1.62 14.71
CA GLY A 86 12.22 -1.73 14.06
C GLY A 86 12.27 -2.66 12.84
N GLY A 87 11.11 -3.10 12.35
CA GLY A 87 10.98 -3.85 11.10
C GLY A 87 11.25 -2.99 9.86
N SER A 88 11.53 -3.64 8.73
CA SER A 88 11.71 -2.96 7.43
C SER A 88 10.42 -2.98 6.60
N ILE A 89 10.27 -2.02 5.69
CA ILE A 89 9.13 -1.99 4.75
C ILE A 89 9.11 -3.28 3.92
N GLU A 90 10.29 -3.73 3.47
CA GLU A 90 10.46 -4.94 2.68
C GLU A 90 10.00 -6.19 3.41
N ASP A 91 10.31 -6.32 4.71
CA ASP A 91 9.91 -7.50 5.49
C ASP A 91 8.40 -7.51 5.76
N TYR A 92 7.79 -6.34 5.97
CA TYR A 92 6.34 -6.24 6.07
C TYR A 92 5.67 -6.73 4.78
N PHE A 93 6.06 -6.19 3.62
CA PHE A 93 5.46 -6.59 2.35
C PHE A 93 5.74 -8.06 2.00
N LYS A 94 6.86 -8.66 2.42
CA LYS A 94 7.08 -10.11 2.28
C LYS A 94 6.06 -10.95 3.04
N SER A 95 5.56 -10.46 4.18
CA SER A 95 4.56 -11.15 5.02
C SER A 95 3.11 -10.99 4.51
N LEU A 96 2.91 -10.11 3.52
CA LEU A 96 1.63 -9.73 2.92
C LEU A 96 1.29 -10.53 1.65
#